data_AF-A0A954WYL6-F1
#
_entry.id   AF-A0A954WYL6-F1
#
_cell.length_a   1.000
_cell.length_b   1.000
_cell.length_c   1.000
_cell.angle_alpha   90.00
_cell.angle_beta   90.00
_cell.angle_gamma   90.00
#
_symmetry.space_group_name_H-M   'P 1'
#
loop_
_entity.id
_entity.type
_entity.pdbx_description
1 polymer ?
#
loop_
_entity_poly.entity_id
_entity_poly.type
_entity_poly.pdbx_seq_one_letter_code
_entity_poly.pdbx_strand_id
1 'polypeptide(L)' 'EPTGNLDPDNTEIVLNELRDFARNGGAVLLVTHDERVAEAASIRYIMESGQLQEMSRSST' A
#
# COMPACT_ATOMS: atom_id res chain seq x y z
N GLU A 1 6.48 7.71 3.77
CA GLU A 1 5.18 7.76 3.08
C GLU A 1 5.34 8.59 1.80
N PRO A 2 5.12 8.02 0.60
CA PRO A 2 5.33 8.75 -0.65
C PRO A 2 4.10 9.55 -1.14
N THR A 3 2.90 9.30 -0.60
CA THR A 3 1.63 9.91 -1.03
C THR A 3 1.14 11.05 -0.13
N GLY A 4 1.76 11.29 1.02
CA GLY A 4 1.25 12.20 2.06
C GLY A 4 1.14 13.69 1.71
N ASN A 5 1.54 14.10 0.51
CA ASN A 5 1.39 15.48 0.02
C ASN A 5 0.72 15.56 -1.37
N LEU A 6 0.10 14.46 -1.81
CA LEU A 6 -0.66 14.42 -3.06
C LEU A 6 -2.15 14.60 -2.77
N ASP A 7 -2.86 15.25 -3.68
CA ASP A 7 -4.31 15.20 -3.70
C ASP A 7 -4.81 13.78 -4.05
N PRO A 8 -6.10 13.48 -3.81
CA PRO A 8 -6.65 12.14 -4.05
C PRO A 8 -6.44 11.62 -5.47
N ASP A 9 -6.61 12.48 -6.48
CA ASP A 9 -6.50 12.09 -7.90
C ASP A 9 -5.06 11.70 -8.24
N ASN A 10 -4.10 12.52 -7.82
CA ASN A 10 -2.67 12.22 -8.00
C ASN A 10 -2.22 11.00 -7.18
N THR A 11 -2.82 10.77 -6.02
CA THR A 11 -2.56 9.56 -5.22
C THR A 11 -2.98 8.31 -5.99
N GLU A 12 -4.17 8.30 -6.60
CA GLU A 12 -4.63 7.16 -7.39
C GLU A 12 -3.74 6.88 -8.60
N ILE A 13 -3.30 7.92 -9.31
CA ILE A 13 -2.37 7.78 -10.44
C ILE A 13 -1.08 7.08 -10.00
N VAL A 14 -0.43 7.59 -8.95
CA VAL A 14 0.82 7.01 -8.45
C VAL A 14 0.63 5.55 -8.00
N LEU A 15 -0.49 5.23 -7.33
CA LEU A 15 -0.77 3.87 -6.91
C LEU A 15 -0.99 2.92 -8.08
N ASN A 16 -1.62 3.39 -9.16
CA ASN A 16 -1.81 2.58 -10.36
C ASN A 16 -0.47 2.27 -11.04
N GLU A 17 0.42 3.26 -11.17
CA GLU A 17 1.77 3.04 -11.70
C GLU A 17 2.58 2.04 -10.86
N LEU A 18 2.52 2.15 -9.53
CA LEU A 18 3.19 1.21 -8.63
C LEU A 18 2.63 -0.21 -8.74
N ARG A 19 1.30 -0.35 -8.88
CA ARG A 19 0.65 -1.65 -9.10
C ARG A 19 1.06 -2.26 -10.43
N ASP A 20 1.12 -1.46 -11.50
CA ASP A 20 1.49 -1.95 -12.82
C ASP A 20 2.97 -2.35 -12.88
N PHE A 21 3.86 -1.60 -12.22
CA PHE A 21 5.24 -2.04 -12.03
C PHE A 21 5.33 -3.39 -11.30
N ALA A 22 4.56 -3.58 -10.22
CA ALA A 22 4.55 -4.86 -9.49
C ALA A 22 4.00 -6.01 -10.34
N ARG A 23 2.93 -5.77 -11.13
CA ARG A 23 2.36 -6.75 -12.07
C ARG A 23 3.34 -7.15 -13.16
N ASN A 24 4.22 -6.23 -13.56
CA ASN A 24 5.27 -6.48 -14.55
C ASN A 24 6.50 -7.23 -13.98
N GLY A 25 6.40 -7.77 -12.75
CA GLY A 25 7.44 -8.59 -12.11
C GLY A 25 8.32 -7.81 -11.13
N GLY A 26 8.08 -6.52 -10.94
CA GLY A 26 8.70 -5.73 -9.89
C GLY A 26 8.16 -6.06 -8.49
N ALA A 27 8.87 -5.63 -7.46
CA ALA A 27 8.39 -5.66 -6.08
C ALA A 27 8.32 -4.23 -5.54
N VAL A 28 7.20 -3.88 -4.88
CA VAL A 28 6.98 -2.56 -4.26
C VAL A 28 6.72 -2.76 -2.77
N LEU A 29 7.53 -2.11 -1.95
CA LEU A 29 7.29 -1.96 -0.52
C LEU A 29 6.82 -0.52 -0.26
N LEU A 30 5.59 -0.38 0.25
CA LEU A 30 4.98 0.91 0.53
C LEU A 30 4.68 1.02 2.02
N VAL A 31 5.07 2.16 2.61
CA VAL A 31 4.69 2.54 3.98
C VAL A 31 3.71 3.69 3.90
N THR A 32 2.51 3.49 4.42
CA THR A 32 1.42 4.48 4.43
C THR A 32 0.69 4.51 5.77
N HIS A 33 0.09 5.64 6.10
CA HIS A 33 -0.86 5.78 7.20
C HIS A 33 -2.33 5.86 6.69
N ASP A 34 -2.53 5.88 5.38
CA ASP A 34 -3.85 5.89 4.74
C ASP A 34 -4.33 4.45 4.48
N GLU A 35 -5.44 4.07 5.10
CA GLU A 35 -6.01 2.73 4.97
C GLU A 35 -6.40 2.39 3.53
N ARG A 36 -6.87 3.37 2.74
CA ARG A 36 -7.27 3.16 1.33
C ARG A 36 -6.06 2.78 0.47
N VAL A 37 -4.92 3.39 0.78
CA VAL A 37 -3.64 3.08 0.14
C VAL A 37 -3.13 1.71 0.59
N ALA A 38 -3.30 1.36 1.86
CA ALA A 38 -2.93 0.04 2.36
C ALA A 38 -3.79 -1.09 1.73
N GLU A 39 -5.09 -0.86 1.52
CA GLU A 39 -5.99 -1.81 0.86
C GLU A 39 -5.60 -2.13 -0.59
N ALA A 40 -4.84 -1.24 -1.24
CA ALA A 40 -4.29 -1.46 -2.57
C ALA A 40 -3.27 -2.59 -2.65
N ALA A 41 -2.62 -2.93 -1.53
CA ALA A 41 -1.49 -3.83 -1.49
C ALA A 41 -1.92 -5.30 -1.53
N SER A 42 -1.10 -6.13 -2.19
CA SER A 42 -1.34 -7.57 -2.22
C SER A 42 -1.12 -8.24 -0.87
N ILE A 43 -0.19 -7.73 -0.07
CA ILE A 43 0.11 -8.18 1.29
C ILE A 43 0.18 -6.95 2.17
N ARG A 44 -0.38 -7.05 3.39
CA ARG A 44 -0.49 -5.92 4.32
C ARG A 44 0.10 -6.32 5.65
N TYR A 45 0.91 -5.42 6.21
CA TYR A 45 1.43 -5.53 7.55
C TYR A 45 1.12 -4.27 8.33
N ILE A 46 0.83 -4.42 9.62
CA ILE A 46 0.76 -3.30 10.58
C ILE A 46 1.99 -3.37 11.47
N MET A 47 2.58 -2.21 11.74
CA MET A 47 3.63 -2.06 12.74
C MET A 47 3.05 -1.40 13.99
N GLU A 48 3.09 -2.10 15.11
CA GLU A 48 2.61 -1.62 16.41
C GLU A 48 3.63 -1.94 17.50
N SER A 49 4.00 -0.96 18.32
CA SER A 49 5.01 -1.11 19.39
C SER A 49 6.32 -1.78 18.93
N GLY A 50 6.76 -1.47 17.70
CA GLY A 50 7.97 -2.04 17.12
C GLY A 50 7.85 -3.50 16.64
N GLN A 51 6.63 -4.07 16.64
CA GLN A 51 6.34 -5.41 16.13
C GLN A 51 5.55 -5.33 14.82
N LEU A 52 5.96 -6.11 13.83
CA LEU A 52 5.28 -6.20 12.53
C LEU A 52 4.31 -7.39 12.55
N GLN A 53 3.05 -7.17 12.21
CA GLN A 53 1.99 -8.17 12.20
C GLN A 53 1.34 -8.22 10.82
N GLU A 54 1.23 -9.42 10.24
CA GLU A 54 0.54 -9.60 8.96
C GLU A 54 -0.97 -9.45 9.16
N MET A 55 -1.60 -8.65 8.30
CA MET A 55 -3.06 -8.54 8.30
C MET A 55 -3.64 -9.72 7.53
N SER A 56 -4.25 -10.66 8.24
CA SER A 56 -5.03 -11.74 7.63
C SER A 56 -6.13 -11.16 6.75
N ARG A 57 -6.24 -11.60 5.49
CA ARG A 57 -7.36 -11.22 4.62
C ARG A 57 -8.66 -11.75 5.23
N SER A 58 -9.59 -10.87 5.58
CA SER A 58 -10.96 -11.27 5.90
C SER A 58 -11.61 -11.81 4.64
N SER A 59 -11.76 -13.13 4.53
CA SER A 59 -12.48 -13.78 3.44
C SER A 59 -13.91 -13.24 3.38
N THR A 60 -14.29 -12.64 2.24
CA THR A 60 -15.69 -12.38 1.86
C THR A 60 -15.96 -13.16 0.59
#